data_AF-A0A525W6C7-F1
#
_entry.id   AF-A0A525W6C7-F1
#
_cell.length_a   1.000
_cell.length_b   1.000
_cell.length_c   1.000
_cell.angle_alpha   90.00
_cell.angle_beta   90.00
_cell.angle_gamma   90.00
#
_symmetry.space_group_name_H-M   'P 1'
#
loop_
_entity.id
_entity.type
_entity.pdbx_description
1 polymer ?
#
loop_
_entity_poly.entity_id
_entity_poly.type
_entity_poly.pdbx_seq_one_letter_code
_entity_poly.pdbx_strand_id
1 'polypeptide(L)'
;MTKHPDMPDEEFTPLSSGVLNPLAKERALGRIGYYVTTMRRGKEVDYWAVLNWFVQLANEDLTKILPVKLKQRVAEYRTLQEVSPYSFMIGGFNNVPPAIETFRELQTTVKQHLNQLLDTGRLKTGPFSVELSVSLPLNSPEGNDANRQTHRLYYGERFYPPSDEIGNGTLIYVLSRCLQRFGHMLRRCLYCQNLFLQKRLVLSKRREGKYCEDTCRALSRKRRLKEKKAEEAAQTKLKGRKRRTHDSKTRGRADHGKKRR
;
A
#
# COMPACT_ATOMS: atom_id res chain seq x y z
N MET A 1 -13.44 13.87 -21.46
CA MET A 1 -12.88 12.53 -21.19
C MET A 1 -12.38 11.96 -22.51
N THR A 2 -11.13 12.22 -22.84
CA THR A 2 -10.48 11.71 -24.05
C THR A 2 -10.02 10.28 -23.78
N LYS A 3 -10.62 9.31 -24.48
CA LYS A 3 -10.14 7.93 -24.50
C LYS A 3 -8.82 7.91 -25.29
N HIS A 4 -7.72 7.54 -24.64
CA HIS A 4 -6.49 7.22 -25.36
C HIS A 4 -6.72 5.94 -26.17
N PRO A 5 -6.28 5.89 -27.45
CA PRO A 5 -6.37 4.68 -28.26
C PRO A 5 -5.42 3.61 -27.71
N ASP A 6 -5.91 2.36 -27.66
CA ASP A 6 -5.10 1.17 -27.39
C ASP A 6 -4.06 1.03 -28.52
N MET A 7 -2.82 1.44 -28.24
CA MET A 7 -1.69 1.18 -29.12
C MET A 7 -1.02 -0.15 -28.73
N PRO A 8 -0.52 -0.92 -29.72
CA PRO A 8 0.09 -2.21 -29.48
C PRO A 8 1.30 -2.10 -28.53
N ASP A 9 1.43 -3.09 -27.66
CA ASP A 9 2.56 -3.27 -26.75
C ASP A 9 3.83 -3.57 -27.56
N GLU A 10 4.52 -2.53 -28.04
CA GLU A 10 5.84 -2.67 -28.64
C GLU A 10 6.80 -3.40 -27.67
N GLU A 11 7.48 -4.40 -28.23
CA GLU A 11 8.39 -5.27 -27.52
C GLU A 11 9.41 -4.46 -26.72
N PHE A 12 9.47 -4.80 -25.43
CA PHE A 12 10.40 -4.27 -24.45
C PHE A 12 11.82 -4.71 -24.82
N THR A 13 12.42 -4.07 -25.81
CA THR A 13 13.86 -4.18 -26.07
C THR A 13 14.56 -3.32 -25.02
N PRO A 14 15.28 -3.92 -24.05
CA PRO A 14 16.15 -3.13 -23.20
C PRO A 14 17.20 -2.50 -24.12
N LEU A 15 17.18 -1.17 -24.22
CA LEU A 15 18.31 -0.45 -24.78
C LEU A 15 19.55 -0.92 -24.01
N SER A 16 20.66 -1.12 -24.72
CA SER A 16 21.95 -1.51 -24.14
C SER A 16 22.40 -0.58 -23.01
N SER A 17 21.84 0.63 -22.94
CA SER A 17 21.81 1.49 -21.76
C SER A 17 20.62 1.11 -20.87
N GLY A 18 20.85 0.68 -19.63
CA GLY A 18 19.82 0.32 -18.64
C GLY A 18 18.73 1.36 -18.30
N VAL A 19 18.69 2.48 -19.01
CA VAL A 19 17.69 3.53 -19.00
C VAL A 19 16.39 3.03 -19.63
N LEU A 20 15.27 3.20 -18.94
CA LEU A 20 13.95 2.90 -19.50
C LEU A 20 13.66 3.80 -20.72
N ASN A 21 13.10 3.22 -21.78
CA ASN A 21 12.52 3.99 -22.89
C ASN A 21 11.61 5.11 -22.31
N PRO A 22 11.72 6.38 -22.75
CA PRO A 22 10.91 7.49 -22.24
C PRO A 22 9.40 7.19 -22.17
N LEU A 23 8.84 6.50 -23.16
CA LEU A 23 7.43 6.11 -23.17
C LEU A 23 7.11 5.07 -22.08
N ALA A 24 7.99 4.08 -21.89
CA ALA A 24 7.83 3.08 -20.83
C ALA A 24 7.92 3.72 -19.44
N LYS A 25 8.83 4.69 -19.27
CA LYS A 25 8.97 5.49 -18.05
C LYS A 25 7.73 6.32 -17.78
N GLU A 26 7.17 7.00 -18.78
CA GLU A 26 5.95 7.79 -18.63
C GLU A 26 4.74 6.92 -18.26
N ARG A 27 4.57 5.77 -18.93
CA ARG A 27 3.52 4.80 -18.58
C ARG A 27 3.69 4.27 -17.15
N ALA A 28 4.92 3.99 -16.72
CA ALA A 28 5.21 3.56 -15.36
C ALA A 28 4.89 4.66 -14.33
N LEU A 29 5.27 5.91 -14.59
CA LEU A 29 4.91 7.07 -13.78
C LEU A 29 3.40 7.20 -13.61
N GLY A 30 2.64 7.08 -14.70
CA GLY A 30 1.18 7.14 -14.67
C GLY A 30 0.56 6.06 -13.78
N ARG A 31 1.08 4.82 -13.81
CA ARG A 31 0.59 3.72 -12.96
C ARG A 31 0.92 3.91 -11.48
N ILE A 32 2.04 4.56 -11.16
CA ILE A 32 2.48 4.82 -9.79
C ILE A 32 1.74 6.00 -9.17
N GLY A 33 1.31 6.98 -9.98
CA GLY A 33 0.65 8.20 -9.52
C GLY A 33 1.44 9.48 -9.72
N TYR A 34 2.42 9.48 -10.62
CA TYR A 34 3.09 10.67 -11.10
C TYR A 34 2.39 11.13 -12.39
N TYR A 35 1.97 12.38 -12.44
CA TYR A 35 1.33 12.96 -13.62
C TYR A 35 1.80 14.38 -13.86
N VAL A 36 1.75 14.79 -15.13
CA VAL A 36 1.98 16.17 -15.54
C VAL A 36 0.63 16.86 -15.56
N THR A 37 0.43 17.90 -14.75
CA THR A 37 -0.76 18.74 -14.87
C THR A 37 -0.47 19.87 -15.85
N THR A 38 -1.42 20.17 -16.74
CA THR A 38 -1.30 21.30 -17.66
C THR A 38 -1.32 22.65 -16.93
N MET A 39 -1.87 22.68 -15.71
CA MET A 39 -2.05 23.90 -14.92
C MET A 39 -0.82 24.32 -14.10
N ARG A 40 0.09 23.40 -13.78
CA ARG A 40 1.35 23.72 -13.09
C ARG A 40 2.49 23.17 -13.91
N ARG A 41 3.40 24.03 -14.38
CA ARG A 41 4.62 23.61 -15.09
C ARG A 41 5.49 22.75 -14.16
N GLY A 42 5.22 21.45 -14.08
CA GLY A 42 5.91 20.50 -13.20
C GLY A 42 5.20 19.15 -13.11
N LYS A 43 5.95 18.11 -12.72
CA LYS A 43 5.37 16.80 -12.37
C LYS A 43 4.77 16.89 -10.97
N GLU A 44 3.49 16.59 -10.84
CA GLU A 44 2.84 16.43 -9.53
C GLU A 44 2.88 14.96 -9.09
N VAL A 45 3.00 14.74 -7.79
CA VAL A 45 3.07 13.42 -7.17
C VAL A 45 1.82 13.19 -6.33
N ASP A 46 0.99 12.22 -6.72
CA ASP A 46 -0.05 11.72 -5.82
C ASP A 46 0.54 10.69 -4.85
N TYR A 47 1.02 11.18 -3.71
CA TYR A 47 1.55 10.35 -2.64
C TYR A 47 0.57 9.28 -2.14
N TRP A 48 -0.75 9.43 -2.35
CA TRP A 48 -1.71 8.38 -2.01
C TRP A 48 -1.59 7.20 -2.99
N ALA A 49 -1.48 7.48 -4.29
CA ALA A 49 -1.27 6.47 -5.32
C ALA A 49 0.10 5.79 -5.15
N VAL A 50 1.14 6.55 -4.82
CA VAL A 50 2.47 5.99 -4.49
C VAL A 50 2.38 5.06 -3.27
N LEU A 51 1.67 5.46 -2.20
CA LEU A 51 1.46 4.58 -1.05
C LEU A 51 0.67 3.31 -1.44
N ASN A 52 -0.34 3.46 -2.30
CA ASN A 52 -1.15 2.34 -2.77
C ASN A 52 -0.29 1.35 -3.56
N TRP A 53 0.69 1.83 -4.33
CA TRP A 53 1.65 0.99 -5.02
C TRP A 53 2.44 0.11 -4.05
N PHE A 54 2.97 0.68 -2.96
CA PHE A 54 3.67 -0.09 -1.92
C PHE A 54 2.75 -1.10 -1.22
N VAL A 55 1.49 -0.73 -0.97
CA VAL A 55 0.50 -1.65 -0.38
C VAL A 55 0.19 -2.81 -1.31
N GLN A 56 0.06 -2.55 -2.63
CA GLN A 56 -0.11 -3.63 -3.61
C GLN A 56 1.12 -4.54 -3.64
N LEU A 57 2.33 -3.96 -3.66
CA LEU A 57 3.57 -4.72 -3.61
C LEU A 57 3.60 -5.65 -2.39
N ALA A 58 3.27 -5.16 -1.20
CA ALA A 58 3.27 -5.95 0.03
C ALA A 58 2.30 -7.15 0.03
N ASN A 59 1.22 -7.08 -0.75
CA ASN A 59 0.20 -8.14 -0.83
C ASN A 59 0.41 -9.10 -2.01
N GLU A 60 1.29 -8.76 -2.95
CA GLU A 60 1.47 -9.52 -4.19
C GLU A 60 2.18 -10.85 -3.95
N ASP A 61 1.77 -11.93 -4.60
CA ASP A 61 2.49 -13.22 -4.56
C ASP A 61 3.44 -13.27 -5.76
N LEU A 62 4.72 -12.93 -5.53
CA LEU A 62 5.73 -12.88 -6.58
C LEU A 62 6.04 -14.24 -7.21
N THR A 63 5.58 -15.35 -6.61
CA THR A 63 5.73 -16.69 -7.22
C THR A 63 4.67 -16.98 -8.28
N LYS A 64 3.56 -16.23 -8.27
CA LYS A 64 2.41 -16.42 -9.17
C LYS A 64 2.19 -15.22 -10.09
N ILE A 65 3.12 -14.27 -10.10
CA ILE A 65 3.03 -13.08 -10.93
C ILE A 65 3.23 -13.45 -12.40
N LEU A 66 2.33 -12.98 -13.26
CA LEU A 66 2.49 -13.15 -14.70
C LEU A 66 3.77 -12.42 -15.18
N PRO A 67 4.53 -12.98 -16.14
CA PRO A 67 5.76 -12.36 -16.63
C PRO A 67 5.57 -10.91 -17.11
N VAL A 68 4.45 -10.62 -17.77
CA VAL A 68 4.11 -9.25 -18.24
C VAL A 68 3.96 -8.29 -17.06
N LYS A 69 3.27 -8.71 -16.00
CA LYS A 69 3.06 -7.89 -14.80
C LYS A 69 4.37 -7.69 -14.03
N LEU A 70 5.23 -8.71 -14.00
CA LEU A 70 6.57 -8.58 -13.42
C LEU A 70 7.40 -7.54 -14.16
N LYS A 71 7.41 -7.55 -15.49
CA LYS A 71 8.08 -6.52 -16.30
C LYS A 71 7.55 -5.11 -15.98
N GLN A 72 6.23 -4.96 -15.85
CA GLN A 72 5.62 -3.69 -15.44
C GLN A 72 6.09 -3.24 -14.05
N ARG A 73 6.14 -4.16 -13.08
CA ARG A 73 6.62 -3.88 -11.72
C ARG A 73 8.09 -3.46 -11.68
N VAL A 74 8.95 -4.12 -12.45
CA VAL A 74 10.36 -3.75 -12.59
C VAL A 74 10.50 -2.35 -13.19
N ALA A 75 9.71 -2.02 -14.22
CA ALA A 75 9.69 -0.69 -14.81
C ALA A 75 9.22 0.38 -13.79
N GLU A 76 8.19 0.08 -13.01
CA GLU A 76 7.69 0.97 -11.95
C GLU A 76 8.74 1.19 -10.86
N TYR A 77 9.37 0.13 -10.36
CA TYR A 77 10.46 0.20 -9.39
C TYR A 77 11.59 1.12 -9.86
N ARG A 78 12.09 0.89 -11.08
CA ARG A 78 13.17 1.70 -11.68
C ARG A 78 12.74 3.15 -11.84
N THR A 79 11.52 3.37 -12.30
CA THR A 79 10.98 4.71 -12.50
C THR A 79 10.86 5.47 -11.16
N LEU A 80 10.44 4.80 -10.09
CA LEU A 80 10.40 5.38 -8.74
C LEU A 80 11.79 5.73 -8.22
N GLN A 81 12.78 4.88 -8.50
CA GLN A 81 14.17 5.22 -8.21
C GLN A 81 14.58 6.44 -9.02
N GLU A 82 14.37 6.47 -10.33
CA GLU A 82 14.82 7.58 -11.18
C GLU A 82 14.16 8.93 -10.90
N VAL A 83 12.88 8.94 -10.52
CA VAL A 83 12.10 10.18 -10.35
C VAL A 83 12.05 10.67 -8.91
N SER A 84 12.50 9.85 -7.96
CA SER A 84 12.77 10.34 -6.61
C SER A 84 13.75 11.52 -6.71
N PRO A 85 13.40 12.71 -6.20
CA PRO A 85 14.22 13.92 -6.34
C PRO A 85 15.61 13.78 -5.69
N TYR A 86 15.80 12.72 -4.90
CA TYR A 86 17.02 12.39 -4.20
C TYR A 86 17.99 11.53 -5.04
N SER A 87 17.52 10.97 -6.15
CA SER A 87 18.30 10.01 -6.93
C SER A 87 19.25 10.64 -7.95
N PHE A 88 19.04 11.92 -8.28
CA PHE A 88 19.96 12.67 -9.13
C PHE A 88 21.33 12.90 -8.47
N MET A 89 21.45 12.71 -7.15
CA MET A 89 22.65 13.06 -6.38
C MET A 89 23.47 11.86 -5.88
N ILE A 90 22.98 10.61 -5.99
CA ILE A 90 23.69 9.42 -5.50
C ILE A 90 24.63 8.81 -6.58
N GLY A 91 24.91 9.56 -7.66
CA GLY A 91 26.06 9.25 -8.54
C GLY A 91 26.03 7.91 -9.28
N GLY A 92 24.86 7.27 -9.44
CA GLY A 92 24.76 6.06 -10.23
C GLY A 92 23.47 5.30 -9.97
N PHE A 93 22.56 5.33 -10.94
CA PHE A 93 21.58 4.27 -11.03
C PHE A 93 22.31 3.00 -11.43
N ASN A 94 22.10 1.91 -10.69
CA ASN A 94 22.48 0.60 -11.21
C ASN A 94 21.66 0.35 -12.48
N ASN A 95 22.31 0.52 -13.63
CA ASN A 95 21.72 0.29 -14.96
C ASN A 95 21.31 -1.18 -15.17
N VAL A 96 21.72 -2.07 -14.28
CA VAL A 96 21.33 -3.48 -14.26
C VAL A 96 19.88 -3.61 -13.78
N PRO A 97 19.02 -4.37 -14.48
CA PRO A 97 17.67 -4.65 -13.99
C PRO A 97 17.74 -5.26 -12.59
N PRO A 98 16.91 -4.79 -11.63
CA PRO A 98 16.92 -5.39 -10.31
C PRO A 98 16.63 -6.88 -10.45
N ALA A 99 17.44 -7.71 -9.80
CA ALA A 99 17.17 -9.12 -9.69
C ALA A 99 15.83 -9.33 -8.97
N ILE A 100 15.15 -10.45 -9.23
CA ILE A 100 13.84 -10.72 -8.61
C ILE A 100 13.98 -10.84 -7.08
N GLU A 101 15.16 -11.27 -6.62
CA GLU A 101 15.58 -11.33 -5.23
C GLU A 101 15.55 -9.94 -4.58
N THR A 102 16.16 -8.93 -5.23
CA THR A 102 16.11 -7.54 -4.76
C THR A 102 14.67 -7.03 -4.63
N PHE A 103 13.81 -7.42 -5.56
CA PHE A 103 12.39 -7.06 -5.53
C PHE A 103 11.64 -7.76 -4.38
N ARG A 104 11.99 -9.02 -4.07
CA ARG A 104 11.47 -9.77 -2.91
C ARG A 104 11.93 -9.18 -1.59
N GLU A 105 13.18 -8.74 -1.50
CA GLU A 105 13.73 -8.07 -0.32
C GLU A 105 12.97 -6.76 -0.04
N LEU A 106 12.77 -5.93 -1.08
CA LEU A 106 11.94 -4.73 -0.96
C LEU A 106 10.54 -5.10 -0.49
N GLN A 107 9.88 -6.05 -1.15
CA GLN A 107 8.54 -6.49 -0.79
C GLN A 107 8.44 -6.90 0.68
N THR A 108 9.40 -7.71 1.15
CA THR A 108 9.45 -8.22 2.52
C THR A 108 9.61 -7.07 3.51
N THR A 109 10.54 -6.16 3.23
CA THR A 109 10.82 -4.97 4.06
C THR A 109 9.60 -4.05 4.14
N VAL A 110 8.98 -3.73 2.99
CA VAL A 110 7.76 -2.92 2.92
C VAL A 110 6.65 -3.58 3.72
N LYS A 111 6.38 -4.88 3.49
CA LYS A 111 5.35 -5.63 4.20
C LYS A 111 5.58 -5.62 5.71
N GLN A 112 6.82 -5.80 6.16
CA GLN A 112 7.19 -5.74 7.58
C GLN A 112 6.89 -4.36 8.17
N HIS A 113 7.35 -3.28 7.55
CA HIS A 113 7.11 -1.92 8.02
C HIS A 113 5.61 -1.56 8.08
N LEU A 114 4.85 -1.91 7.04
CA LEU A 114 3.40 -1.66 7.01
C LEU A 114 2.68 -2.44 8.11
N ASN A 115 3.07 -3.70 8.35
CA ASN A 115 2.48 -4.51 9.41
C ASN A 115 2.84 -3.99 10.80
N GLN A 116 4.11 -3.64 11.03
CA GLN A 116 4.57 -3.06 12.29
C GLN A 116 3.80 -1.78 12.63
N LEU A 117 3.58 -0.90 11.65
CA LEU A 117 2.80 0.32 11.84
C LEU A 117 1.36 0.01 12.26
N LEU A 118 0.71 -0.99 11.67
CA LEU A 118 -0.67 -1.36 12.01
C LEU A 118 -0.79 -2.08 13.36
N ASP A 119 0.21 -2.88 13.73
CA ASP A 119 0.20 -3.63 14.99
C ASP A 119 0.53 -2.74 16.18
N THR A 120 1.49 -1.84 16.03
CA THR A 120 2.03 -1.05 17.15
C THR A 120 1.59 0.42 17.13
N GLY A 121 1.02 0.89 16.02
CA GLY A 121 0.75 2.32 15.79
C GLY A 121 2.01 3.16 15.61
N ARG A 122 3.20 2.54 15.59
CA ARG A 122 4.50 3.21 15.53
C ARG A 122 5.36 2.54 14.45
N LEU A 123 6.18 3.33 13.79
CA LEU A 123 7.14 2.84 12.82
C LEU A 123 8.42 3.63 12.96
N LYS A 124 9.55 2.91 12.98
CA LYS A 124 10.88 3.49 12.84
C LYS A 124 11.45 2.99 11.52
N THR A 125 11.73 3.92 10.61
CA THR A 125 12.39 3.65 9.33
C THR A 125 13.79 4.26 9.37
N GLY A 126 14.80 3.55 8.87
CA GLY A 126 16.20 3.98 8.86
C GLY A 126 17.16 2.82 9.15
N PRO A 127 18.47 3.09 9.25
CA PRO A 127 19.07 4.43 9.37
C PRO A 127 19.04 5.22 8.05
N PHE A 128 18.77 6.52 8.16
CA PHE A 128 18.86 7.48 7.06
C PHE A 128 19.68 8.67 7.53
N SER A 129 20.60 9.14 6.71
CA SER A 129 21.25 10.44 6.94
C SER A 129 20.51 11.50 6.13
N VAL A 130 19.94 12.49 6.84
CA VAL A 130 19.26 13.63 6.22
C VAL A 130 20.09 14.89 6.43
N GLU A 131 20.65 15.45 5.37
CA GLU A 131 21.35 16.73 5.42
C GLU A 131 20.41 17.83 4.93
N LEU A 132 20.20 18.86 5.75
CA LEU A 132 19.37 20.01 5.38
C LEU A 132 20.26 21.10 4.77
N SER A 133 20.11 21.35 3.48
CA SER A 133 20.79 22.44 2.80
C SER A 133 19.89 23.67 2.71
N VAL A 134 20.37 24.79 3.23
CA VAL A 134 19.78 26.12 3.03
C VAL A 134 20.74 26.89 2.15
N SER A 135 20.33 27.25 0.93
CA SER A 135 21.13 28.15 0.09
C SER A 135 20.54 29.56 0.11
N LEU A 136 21.42 30.51 0.42
CA LEU A 136 21.18 31.94 0.26
C LEU A 136 21.74 32.35 -1.11
N PRO A 137 21.03 33.17 -1.90
CA PRO A 137 21.64 33.76 -3.08
C PRO A 137 22.83 34.62 -2.63
N LEU A 138 24.01 34.32 -3.18
CA LEU A 138 25.17 35.21 -3.05
C LEU A 138 24.80 36.53 -3.72
N ASN A 139 24.99 37.65 -3.01
CA ASN A 139 24.86 38.98 -3.59
C ASN A 139 25.81 39.04 -4.79
N SER A 140 25.29 39.04 -6.02
CA SER A 140 26.09 39.40 -7.18
C SER A 140 26.48 40.86 -7.00
N PRO A 141 27.77 41.20 -6.92
CA PRO A 141 28.20 42.60 -6.83
C PRO A 141 27.96 43.36 -8.16
N GLU A 142 27.52 42.68 -9.21
CA GLU A 142 27.34 43.24 -10.53
C GLU A 142 25.89 43.05 -10.98
N GLY A 143 25.11 44.14 -10.97
CA GLY A 143 23.77 44.17 -11.56
C GLY A 143 22.84 45.17 -10.86
N ASN A 144 22.65 46.34 -11.48
CA ASN A 144 21.85 47.49 -11.06
C ASN A 144 20.32 47.24 -10.84
N ASP A 145 19.86 46.01 -10.67
CA ASP A 145 18.45 45.69 -10.43
C ASP A 145 18.17 45.49 -8.93
N ALA A 146 18.31 46.58 -8.16
CA ALA A 146 18.00 46.64 -6.73
C ALA A 146 16.52 46.39 -6.39
N ASN A 147 15.63 46.25 -7.39
CA ASN A 147 14.18 46.21 -7.19
C ASN A 147 13.51 44.86 -7.49
N ARG A 148 14.27 43.79 -7.78
CA ARG A 148 13.70 42.46 -8.11
C ARG A 148 14.41 41.25 -7.49
N GLN A 149 15.22 41.43 -6.45
CA GLN A 149 15.74 40.28 -5.71
C GLN A 149 14.67 39.71 -4.78
N THR A 150 13.73 38.94 -5.33
CA THR A 150 12.98 37.99 -4.50
C THR A 150 13.96 36.97 -3.96
N HIS A 151 14.42 37.16 -2.72
CA HIS A 151 15.22 36.20 -1.96
C HIS A 151 14.44 34.88 -1.87
N ARG A 152 14.69 33.96 -2.80
CA ARG A 152 14.16 32.61 -2.69
C ARG A 152 15.12 31.81 -1.83
N LEU A 153 14.75 31.63 -0.56
CA LEU A 153 15.33 30.61 0.30
C LEU A 153 15.03 29.25 -0.33
N TYR A 154 16.07 28.50 -0.68
CA TYR A 154 15.90 27.11 -1.10
C TYR A 154 16.17 26.20 0.09
N TYR A 155 15.13 25.51 0.52
CA TYR A 155 15.23 24.42 1.49
C TYR A 155 15.33 23.11 0.72
N GLY A 156 16.45 22.42 0.85
CA GLY A 156 16.64 21.07 0.35
C GLY A 156 16.86 20.11 1.51
N GLU A 157 16.12 19.01 1.55
CA GLU A 157 16.54 17.81 2.30
C GLU A 157 17.41 16.98 1.35
N ARG A 158 18.58 16.52 1.80
CA ARG A 158 19.42 15.56 1.08
C ARG A 158 19.39 14.25 1.85
N PHE A 159 19.36 13.15 1.11
CA PHE A 159 19.18 11.83 1.66
C PHE A 159 20.37 10.95 1.27
N TYR A 160 20.99 10.34 2.27
CA TYR A 160 22.04 9.34 2.07
C TYR A 160 21.59 8.03 2.72
N PRO A 161 21.16 7.02 1.91
CA PRO A 161 21.03 5.67 2.41
C PRO A 161 22.43 5.10 2.70
N PRO A 162 22.55 4.07 3.55
CA PRO A 162 23.76 3.26 3.63
C PRO A 162 24.19 2.80 2.23
N SER A 163 25.50 2.79 1.95
CA SER A 163 26.05 2.56 0.60
C SER A 163 25.69 1.18 0.01
N ASP A 164 25.41 0.22 0.87
CA ASP A 164 24.96 -1.14 0.59
C ASP A 164 23.46 -1.24 0.21
N GLU A 165 22.66 -0.20 0.48
CA GLU A 165 21.21 -0.23 0.29
C GLU A 165 20.68 0.87 -0.66
N ILE A 166 21.53 1.51 -1.46
CA ILE A 166 21.17 2.72 -2.24
C ILE A 166 19.83 2.58 -2.99
N GLY A 167 19.60 1.43 -3.63
CA GLY A 167 18.38 1.18 -4.38
C GLY A 167 17.12 1.05 -3.52
N ASN A 168 17.11 0.11 -2.57
CA ASN A 168 15.95 -0.17 -1.73
C ASN A 168 15.75 0.93 -0.68
N GLY A 169 16.83 1.45 -0.08
CA GLY A 169 16.82 2.53 0.90
C GLY A 169 16.13 3.79 0.37
N THR A 170 16.36 4.15 -0.90
CA THR A 170 15.65 5.27 -1.55
C THR A 170 14.13 5.03 -1.57
N LEU A 171 13.69 3.82 -1.90
CA LEU A 171 12.26 3.49 -1.94
C LEU A 171 11.65 3.39 -0.54
N ILE A 172 12.37 2.90 0.46
CA ILE A 172 11.92 2.90 1.86
C ILE A 172 11.79 4.33 2.38
N TYR A 173 12.68 5.24 1.99
CA TYR A 173 12.54 6.66 2.30
C TYR A 173 11.27 7.25 1.64
N VAL A 174 11.03 6.99 0.36
CA VAL A 174 9.79 7.43 -0.33
C VAL A 174 8.55 6.88 0.38
N LEU A 175 8.57 5.59 0.78
CA LEU A 175 7.52 4.98 1.59
C LEU A 175 7.31 5.74 2.90
N SER A 176 8.39 6.08 3.63
CA SER A 176 8.29 6.81 4.90
C SER A 176 7.57 8.15 4.74
N ARG A 177 7.86 8.92 3.67
CA ARG A 177 7.19 10.19 3.36
C ARG A 177 5.72 9.98 3.02
N CYS A 178 5.40 8.92 2.30
CA CYS A 178 4.01 8.54 2.01
C CYS A 178 3.24 8.19 3.30
N LEU A 179 3.88 7.45 4.21
CA LEU A 179 3.29 7.05 5.49
C LEU A 179 3.10 8.24 6.45
N GLN A 180 4.01 9.21 6.47
CA GLN A 180 3.83 10.44 7.25
C GLN A 180 2.55 11.18 6.83
N ARG A 181 2.24 11.21 5.53
CA ARG A 181 1.06 11.93 5.00
C ARG A 181 -0.24 11.10 5.06
N PHE A 182 -0.16 9.82 4.73
CA PHE A 182 -1.34 8.97 4.49
C PHE A 182 -1.35 7.66 5.29
N GLY A 183 -0.39 7.44 6.20
CA GLY A 183 -0.32 6.22 7.01
C GLY A 183 -1.58 5.98 7.84
N HIS A 184 -2.26 7.04 8.30
CA HIS A 184 -3.53 6.95 9.01
C HIS A 184 -4.69 6.37 8.18
N MET A 185 -4.54 6.23 6.85
CA MET A 185 -5.51 5.60 5.95
C MET A 185 -5.27 4.10 5.75
N LEU A 186 -4.12 3.58 6.21
CA LEU A 186 -3.75 2.17 6.08
C LEU A 186 -4.59 1.30 7.03
N ARG A 187 -5.10 0.17 6.54
CA ARG A 187 -5.93 -0.76 7.31
C ARG A 187 -5.60 -2.21 6.95
N ARG A 188 -5.98 -3.15 7.83
CA ARG A 188 -6.06 -4.59 7.55
C ARG A 188 -7.49 -5.01 7.28
N CYS A 189 -7.68 -5.83 6.25
CA CYS A 189 -8.98 -6.40 5.94
C CYS A 189 -9.38 -7.42 7.01
N LEU A 190 -10.56 -7.26 7.64
CA LEU A 190 -11.03 -8.19 8.66
C LEU A 190 -11.32 -9.61 8.15
N TYR A 191 -11.38 -9.80 6.82
CA TYR A 191 -11.64 -11.10 6.21
C TYR A 191 -10.35 -11.79 5.76
N CYS A 192 -9.59 -11.19 4.86
CA CYS A 192 -8.39 -11.80 4.26
C CYS A 192 -7.07 -11.36 4.90
N GLN A 193 -7.09 -10.44 5.88
CA GLN A 193 -5.91 -9.86 6.54
C GLN A 193 -4.97 -9.05 5.63
N ASN A 194 -5.27 -8.93 4.34
CA ASN A 194 -4.49 -8.09 3.43
C ASN A 194 -4.54 -6.60 3.82
N LEU A 195 -3.44 -5.92 3.52
CA LEU A 195 -3.29 -4.48 3.71
C LEU A 195 -4.08 -3.74 2.64
N PHE A 196 -4.72 -2.62 2.98
CA PHE A 196 -5.36 -1.75 1.99
C PHE A 196 -5.40 -0.30 2.47
N LEU A 197 -5.50 0.63 1.52
CA LEU A 197 -5.76 2.04 1.80
C LEU A 197 -7.25 2.35 1.75
N GLN A 198 -7.75 3.03 2.77
CA GLN A 198 -9.11 3.55 2.77
C GLN A 198 -9.26 4.61 1.66
N LYS A 199 -10.35 4.52 0.89
CA LYS A 199 -10.64 5.45 -0.23
C LYS A 199 -10.74 6.90 0.29
N ARG A 200 -10.09 7.82 -0.42
CA ARG A 200 -10.02 9.26 -0.10
C ARG A 200 -11.38 9.97 -0.02
N LEU A 201 -12.38 9.50 -0.76
CA LEU A 201 -13.66 10.20 -0.99
C LEU A 201 -14.75 9.99 0.09
N VAL A 202 -14.44 9.36 1.22
CA VAL A 202 -15.42 9.20 2.31
C VAL A 202 -15.23 10.29 3.38
N LEU A 203 -15.11 11.55 2.96
CA LEU A 203 -15.20 12.68 3.88
C LEU A 203 -16.66 12.96 4.32
N SER A 204 -17.66 12.44 3.60
CA SER A 204 -19.06 12.78 3.88
C SER A 204 -19.83 11.82 4.81
N LYS A 205 -19.38 10.58 5.07
CA LYS A 205 -20.00 9.71 6.11
C LYS A 205 -19.00 8.70 6.67
N ARG A 206 -18.61 8.87 7.94
CA ARG A 206 -17.74 8.04 8.84
C ARG A 206 -17.87 6.50 8.74
N ARG A 207 -17.76 5.90 7.55
CA ARG A 207 -17.67 4.44 7.39
C ARG A 207 -16.20 4.11 7.22
N GLU A 208 -15.55 3.85 8.34
CA GLU A 208 -14.26 3.16 8.37
C GLU A 208 -14.35 1.92 7.48
N GLY A 209 -13.52 1.89 6.44
CA GLY A 209 -13.43 0.72 5.57
C GLY A 209 -12.93 -0.46 6.40
N LYS A 210 -13.73 -1.52 6.53
CA LYS A 210 -13.36 -2.76 7.25
C LYS A 210 -12.82 -3.86 6.34
N TYR A 211 -13.02 -3.70 5.03
CA TYR A 211 -12.71 -4.72 4.03
C TYR A 211 -12.03 -4.05 2.85
N CYS A 212 -11.01 -4.71 2.30
CA CYS A 212 -10.28 -4.23 1.13
C CYS A 212 -11.14 -4.19 -0.14
N GLU A 213 -12.10 -5.11 -0.24
CA GLU A 213 -12.96 -5.28 -1.41
C GLU A 213 -14.41 -5.62 -1.01
N ASP A 214 -15.34 -5.42 -1.94
CA ASP A 214 -16.74 -5.80 -1.77
C ASP A 214 -16.93 -7.32 -1.69
N THR A 215 -16.07 -8.09 -2.36
CA THR A 215 -15.99 -9.56 -2.28
C THR A 215 -15.72 -10.01 -0.85
N CYS A 216 -14.69 -9.46 -0.19
CA CYS A 216 -14.35 -9.73 1.21
C CYS A 216 -15.49 -9.34 2.15
N ARG A 217 -16.18 -8.23 1.89
CA ARG A 217 -17.36 -7.81 2.66
C ARG A 217 -18.50 -8.84 2.53
N ALA A 218 -18.80 -9.28 1.30
CA ALA A 218 -19.83 -10.27 1.03
C ALA A 218 -19.54 -11.62 1.70
N LEU A 219 -18.29 -12.10 1.60
CA LEU A 219 -17.84 -13.34 2.24
C LEU A 219 -17.91 -13.26 3.77
N SER A 220 -17.47 -12.14 4.36
CA SER A 220 -17.59 -11.92 5.81
C SER A 220 -19.06 -11.92 6.26
N ARG A 221 -19.97 -11.30 5.49
CA ARG A 221 -21.41 -11.33 5.76
C ARG A 221 -21.98 -12.75 5.69
N LYS A 222 -21.60 -13.52 4.68
CA LYS A 222 -22.01 -14.93 4.51
C LYS A 222 -21.54 -15.80 5.68
N ARG A 223 -20.30 -15.60 6.15
CA ARG A 223 -19.74 -16.30 7.32
C ARG A 223 -20.53 -15.99 8.59
N ARG A 224 -20.78 -14.71 8.89
CA ARG A 224 -21.58 -14.29 10.06
C ARG A 224 -23.00 -14.86 10.04
N LEU A 225 -23.63 -14.92 8.87
CA LEU A 225 -24.97 -15.53 8.74
C LEU A 225 -24.94 -17.04 9.03
N LYS A 226 -23.89 -17.75 8.61
CA LYS A 226 -23.73 -19.18 8.92
C LYS A 226 -23.49 -19.40 10.42
N GLU A 227 -22.63 -18.59 11.03
CA GLU A 227 -22.34 -18.63 12.47
C GLU A 227 -23.60 -18.38 13.29
N LYS A 228 -24.37 -17.33 12.97
CA LYS A 228 -25.65 -17.03 13.63
C LYS A 228 -26.67 -18.18 13.51
N LYS A 229 -26.80 -18.77 12.31
CA LYS A 229 -27.68 -19.94 12.10
C LYS A 229 -27.22 -21.16 12.91
N ALA A 230 -25.91 -21.39 13.02
CA ALA A 230 -25.36 -22.48 13.82
C ALA A 230 -25.61 -22.28 15.32
N GLU A 231 -25.47 -21.04 15.82
CA GLU A 231 -25.79 -20.67 17.20
C GLU A 231 -27.28 -20.87 17.52
N GLU A 232 -28.19 -20.42 16.65
CA GLU A 232 -29.63 -20.62 16.78
C GLU A 232 -29.99 -22.12 16.78
N ALA A 233 -29.36 -22.91 15.90
CA ALA A 233 -29.52 -24.37 15.88
C ALA A 233 -28.97 -25.05 17.15
N ALA A 234 -27.88 -24.56 17.72
CA ALA A 234 -27.33 -25.07 18.98
C ALA A 234 -28.25 -24.75 20.18
N GLN A 235 -28.78 -23.52 20.24
CA GLN A 235 -29.69 -23.10 21.31
C GLN A 235 -31.02 -23.84 21.27
N THR A 236 -31.58 -24.10 20.09
CA THR A 236 -32.81 -24.89 19.93
C THR A 236 -32.62 -26.34 20.36
N LYS A 237 -31.48 -26.96 20.04
CA LYS A 237 -31.11 -28.31 20.55
C LYS A 237 -31.03 -28.34 22.08
N LEU A 238 -30.44 -27.33 22.72
CA LEU A 238 -30.35 -27.24 24.18
C LEU A 238 -31.74 -27.11 24.84
N LYS A 239 -32.62 -26.26 24.29
CA LYS A 239 -34.00 -26.12 24.78
C LYS A 239 -34.83 -27.39 24.59
N GLY A 240 -34.69 -28.07 23.45
CA GLY A 240 -35.36 -29.35 23.19
C GLY A 240 -34.93 -30.46 24.14
N ARG A 241 -33.64 -30.51 24.51
CA ARG A 241 -33.11 -31.51 25.45
C ARG A 241 -33.63 -31.30 26.88
N LYS A 242 -33.78 -30.05 27.34
CA LYS A 242 -34.40 -29.72 28.63
C LYS A 242 -35.89 -30.08 28.72
N ARG A 243 -36.64 -30.01 27.61
CA ARG A 243 -38.05 -30.43 27.57
C ARG A 243 -38.20 -31.95 27.71
N ARG A 244 -37.34 -32.74 27.06
CA ARG A 244 -37.38 -34.21 27.13
C ARG A 244 -37.05 -34.76 28.52
N THR A 245 -36.15 -34.12 29.28
CA THR A 245 -35.84 -34.53 30.66
C THR A 245 -36.93 -34.13 31.67
N HIS A 246 -37.75 -33.13 31.35
CA HIS A 246 -38.90 -32.78 32.19
C HIS A 246 -40.06 -33.76 31.97
N ASP A 247 -40.32 -34.17 30.73
CA ASP A 247 -41.40 -35.12 30.40
C ASP A 247 -41.15 -36.55 30.88
N SER A 248 -39.89 -36.99 30.93
CA SER A 248 -39.53 -38.31 31.48
C SER A 248 -39.73 -38.40 32.99
N LYS A 249 -39.64 -37.28 33.73
CA LYS A 249 -39.93 -37.23 35.18
C LYS A 249 -41.42 -37.25 35.49
N THR A 250 -42.28 -36.71 34.63
CA THR A 250 -43.74 -36.74 34.82
C THR A 250 -44.36 -38.08 34.45
N ARG A 251 -43.84 -38.81 33.45
CA ARG A 251 -44.37 -40.14 33.07
C ARG A 251 -43.97 -41.28 34.02
N GLY A 252 -42.82 -41.21 34.69
CA GLY A 252 -42.39 -42.25 35.63
C GLY A 252 -43.18 -42.33 36.95
N ARG A 253 -44.06 -41.35 37.24
CA ARG A 253 -44.83 -41.31 38.50
C ARG A 253 -46.26 -41.87 38.38
N ALA A 254 -46.73 -42.15 37.16
CA ALA A 254 -48.10 -42.62 36.92
C ALA A 254 -48.25 -44.15 36.97
N ASP A 255 -47.15 -44.91 36.90
CA ASP A 255 -47.22 -46.37 36.67
C ASP A 255 -47.02 -47.25 37.92
N HIS A 256 -46.77 -46.65 39.10
CA HIS A 256 -46.59 -47.41 40.35
C HIS A 256 -47.86 -47.53 41.22
N GLY A 257 -49.02 -47.09 40.73
CA GLY A 257 -50.29 -47.09 41.50
C GLY A 257 -51.21 -48.30 41.34
N LYS A 258 -50.95 -49.23 40.40
CA LYS A 258 -51.85 -50.35 40.09
C LYS A 258 -51.16 -51.71 40.25
N LYS A 259 -50.93 -52.15 41.49
CA LYS A 259 -50.67 -53.58 41.81
C LYS A 259 -50.83 -53.82 43.32
N ARG A 260 -52.06 -53.71 43.82
CA ARG A 260 -52.48 -54.31 45.09
C ARG A 260 -53.97 -54.66 44.99
N ARG A 261 -54.25 -55.88 44.56
CA ARG A 261 -55.36 -56.73 44.98
C ARG A 261 -55.09 -58.13 44.46
#